data_AF-A0A8J3QY57-F1
#
_entry.id   AF-A0A8J3QY57-F1
#
_cell.length_a   1.000
_cell.length_b   1.000
_cell.length_c   1.000
_cell.angle_alpha   90.00
_cell.angle_beta   90.00
_cell.angle_gamma   90.00
#
_symmetry.space_group_name_H-M   'P 1'
#
loop_
_entity.id
_entity.type
_entity.pdbx_description
1 polymer ?
#
loop_
_entity_poly.entity_id
_entity_poly.type
_entity_poly.pdbx_seq_one_letter_code
_entity_poly.pdbx_strand_id
1 'polypeptide(L)' 'MSVPEVPRLGFGAANVGNLYREVSDAAAHAILEAAWDAGIRYFDTASHHGLGLSERRLGAFLREHR' A
#
# COMPACT_ATOMS: atom_id res chain seq x y z
N MET A 1 -8.99 -19.87 -17.09
CA MET A 1 -8.24 -18.95 -16.21
C MET A 1 -8.63 -19.26 -14.78
N SER A 2 -7.70 -19.66 -13.92
CA SER A 2 -7.94 -19.67 -12.48
C SER A 2 -7.73 -18.25 -11.96
N VAL A 3 -8.66 -17.78 -11.14
CA VAL A 3 -8.45 -16.56 -10.36
C VAL A 3 -7.39 -16.86 -9.29
N PRO A 4 -6.43 -15.95 -9.05
CA PRO A 4 -5.50 -16.10 -7.95
C PRO A 4 -6.28 -16.12 -6.63
N GLU A 5 -5.82 -16.94 -5.69
CA GLU A 5 -6.34 -16.94 -4.33
C GLU A 5 -5.98 -15.61 -3.66
N VAL A 6 -6.96 -14.96 -3.06
CA VAL A 6 -6.79 -13.68 -2.36
C VAL A 6 -6.90 -13.92 -0.85
N PRO A 7 -6.00 -13.37 -0.02
CA PRO A 7 -6.10 -13.52 1.42
C PRO A 7 -7.40 -12.90 1.96
N ARG A 8 -7.86 -13.39 3.12
CA ARG A 8 -9.05 -12.87 3.80
C ARG A 8 -8.91 -11.42 4.27
N LEU A 9 -7.67 -10.92 4.38
CA LEU A 9 -7.35 -9.57 4.80
C LEU A 9 -6.32 -8.96 3.83
N GLY A 10 -6.58 -7.71 3.45
CA GLY A 10 -5.67 -6.87 2.68
C GLY A 10 -5.56 -5.48 3.29
N PHE A 11 -4.65 -4.67 2.75
CA PHE A 11 -4.42 -3.29 3.19
C PHE A 11 -4.86 -2.28 2.13
N GLY A 12 -5.79 -1.38 2.47
CA GLY A 12 -6.17 -0.26 1.63
C GLY A 12 -5.20 0.91 1.77
N ALA A 13 -4.53 1.27 0.68
CA ALA A 13 -3.40 2.21 0.66
C ALA A 13 -3.81 3.67 0.39
N ALA A 14 -5.08 4.04 0.51
CA ALA A 14 -5.52 5.41 0.25
C ALA A 14 -4.87 6.44 1.20
N ASN A 15 -4.69 6.05 2.47
CA ASN A 15 -4.06 6.87 3.50
C ASN A 15 -2.58 7.19 3.21
N VAL A 16 -1.83 6.25 2.62
CA VAL A 16 -0.44 6.53 2.21
C VAL A 16 -0.38 7.47 0.99
N GLY A 17 -1.52 7.73 0.34
CA GLY A 17 -1.73 8.79 -0.65
C GLY A 17 -2.37 10.06 -0.08
N ASN A 18 -2.32 10.29 1.23
CA ASN A 18 -2.82 11.48 1.90
C ASN A 18 -4.36 11.68 1.85
N LEU A 19 -5.16 10.60 1.80
CA LEU A 19 -6.64 10.68 1.69
C LEU A 19 -7.31 11.62 2.73
N TYR A 20 -6.78 11.70 3.95
CA TYR A 20 -7.37 12.52 5.03
C TYR A 20 -6.44 13.60 5.57
N ARG A 21 -5.15 13.29 5.64
CA ARG A 21 -4.11 14.20 6.11
C ARG A 21 -2.82 13.87 5.40
N GLU A 22 -1.92 14.83 5.40
CA GLU A 22 -0.58 14.60 4.89
C GLU A 22 0.15 13.52 5.73
N VAL A 23 0.78 12.59 5.02
CA VAL A 23 1.65 11.56 5.56
C VAL A 23 3.01 11.73 4.89
N SER A 24 4.06 11.87 5.69
CA SER A 24 5.44 11.95 5.18
C SER A 24 5.85 10.64 4.51
N ASP A 25 6.86 10.68 3.64
CA ASP A 25 7.35 9.46 2.97
C ASP A 25 7.84 8.41 3.99
N ALA A 26 8.55 8.85 5.03
CA ALA A 26 9.03 7.98 6.11
C ALA A 26 7.86 7.31 6.87
N ALA A 27 6.80 8.07 7.17
CA ALA A 27 5.62 7.52 7.84
C ALA A 27 4.83 6.57 6.92
N ALA A 28 4.69 6.90 5.64
CA ALA A 28 4.05 6.02 4.66
C ALA A 28 4.81 4.70 4.52
N HIS A 29 6.13 4.76 4.44
CA HIS A 29 6.98 3.57 4.40
C HIS A 29 6.84 2.74 5.68
N ALA A 30 6.91 3.36 6.86
CA ALA A 30 6.73 2.65 8.15
C ALA A 30 5.35 1.97 8.29
N ILE A 31 4.29 2.57 7.73
CA ILE A 31 2.96 1.95 7.69
C ILE A 31 2.96 0.69 6.81
N LEU A 32 3.62 0.76 5.64
CA LEU A 32 3.72 -0.36 4.72
C LEU A 32 4.58 -1.50 5.29
N GLU A 33 5.70 -1.17 5.93
CA GLU A 33 6.53 -2.11 6.70
C GLU A 33 5.70 -2.84 7.76
N ALA A 34 4.97 -2.09 8.59
CA ALA A 34 4.13 -2.71 9.62
C ALA A 34 3.06 -3.65 9.03
N ALA A 35 2.47 -3.30 7.89
CA ALA A 35 1.52 -4.18 7.20
C ALA A 35 2.22 -5.44 6.65
N TRP A 36 3.42 -5.28 6.09
CA TRP A 36 4.21 -6.37 5.54
C TRP A 36 4.67 -7.37 6.62
N ASP A 37 5.18 -6.85 7.74
CA ASP A 37 5.58 -7.62 8.93
C ASP A 37 4.39 -8.37 9.55
N ALA A 38 3.19 -7.79 9.48
CA ALA A 38 1.95 -8.44 9.90
C ALA A 38 1.45 -9.52 8.91
N GLY A 39 2.17 -9.77 7.82
CA GLY A 39 1.85 -10.81 6.84
C GLY A 39 0.88 -10.40 5.73
N ILE A 40 0.57 -9.11 5.58
CA ILE A 40 -0.28 -8.64 4.47
C ILE A 40 0.47 -8.79 3.14
N ARG A 41 -0.18 -9.41 2.15
CA ARG A 41 0.35 -9.58 0.79
C ARG A 41 -0.61 -9.13 -0.31
N TYR A 42 -1.76 -8.58 0.07
CA TYR A 42 -2.71 -7.98 -0.84
C TYR A 42 -2.92 -6.51 -0.48
N PHE A 43 -2.59 -5.62 -1.40
CA PHE A 43 -2.67 -4.18 -1.24
C PHE A 43 -3.63 -3.59 -2.28
N ASP A 44 -4.56 -2.78 -1.81
CA ASP A 44 -5.53 -2.07 -2.65
C ASP A 44 -5.09 -0.60 -2.80
N THR A 45 -5.06 -0.09 -4.03
CA THR A 45 -4.72 1.30 -4.32
C THR A 45 -5.42 1.77 -5.59
N ALA A 46 -5.34 3.07 -5.89
CA ALA A 46 -5.95 3.67 -7.06
C ALA A 46 -5.26 4.99 -7.43
N SER A 47 -5.33 5.35 -8.71
CA SER A 47 -4.80 6.62 -9.24
C SER A 47 -5.38 7.85 -8.55
N HIS A 48 -6.62 7.78 -8.03
CA HIS A 48 -7.24 8.87 -7.29
C HIS A 48 -6.68 9.08 -5.87
N HIS A 49 -5.95 8.09 -5.31
CA HIS A 49 -5.35 8.21 -3.98
C HIS A 49 -4.09 9.09 -4.02
N GLY A 50 -4.30 10.40 -3.83
CA GLY A 50 -3.24 11.39 -3.88
C GLY A 50 -2.70 11.63 -5.28
N LEU A 51 -3.56 11.56 -6.31
CA LEU A 51 -3.17 11.73 -7.72
C LEU A 51 -2.00 10.81 -8.13
N GLY A 52 -2.09 9.54 -7.73
CA GLY A 52 -1.09 8.50 -7.97
C GLY A 52 0.04 8.44 -6.93
N LEU A 53 0.02 9.29 -5.91
CA LEU A 53 1.04 9.23 -4.84
C LEU A 53 1.02 7.90 -4.08
N SER A 54 -0.17 7.36 -3.78
CA SER A 54 -0.29 6.05 -3.13
C SER A 54 0.38 4.94 -3.95
N GLU A 55 0.09 4.88 -5.25
CA GLU A 55 0.66 3.89 -6.18
C GLU A 55 2.19 4.00 -6.25
N ARG A 56 2.72 5.23 -6.32
CA ARG A 56 4.17 5.47 -6.38
C ARG A 56 4.88 5.03 -5.11
N ARG A 57 4.33 5.37 -3.93
CA ARG A 57 4.90 4.98 -2.62
C ARG A 57 4.83 3.48 -2.41
N LEU A 58 3.67 2.86 -2.66
CA LEU A 58 3.50 1.41 -2.58
C LEU A 58 4.43 0.69 -3.57
N GLY A 59 4.51 1.17 -4.81
CA GLY A 59 5.39 0.61 -5.82
C GLY A 59 6.88 0.73 -5.48
N ALA A 60 7.30 1.79 -4.78
CA ALA A 60 8.65 1.90 -4.25
C ALA A 60 8.92 0.87 -3.16
N PHE A 61 8.02 0.76 -2.19
CA PHE A 61 8.09 -0.21 -1.12
C PHE A 61 8.18 -1.67 -1.63
N LEU A 62 7.31 -2.06 -2.56
CA LEU A 62 7.27 -3.42 -3.11
C LEU A 62 8.46 -3.77 -4.00
N ARG A 63 9.27 -2.80 -4.46
CA ARG A 63 10.54 -3.12 -5.15
C ARG A 63 11.61 -3.64 -4.19
N GLU A 64 11.53 -3.24 -2.93
CA GLU A 64 12.43 -3.66 -1.86
C GLU A 64 11.95 -4.96 -1.19
N HIS A 65 10.64 -5.28 -1.32
CA HIS A 65 9.97 -6.40 -0.68
C HIS A 65 9.35 -7.35 -1.71
N ARG A 66 9.97 -8.52 -1.89
CA ARG A 66 9.47 -9.60 -2.76
C ARG A 66 8.64 -10.63 -2.00
#